data_AF-A0A3B8R7D4-F1
#
_entry.id   AF-A0A3B8R7D4-F1
#
_cell.length_a   1.000
_cell.length_b   1.000
_cell.length_c   1.000
_cell.angle_alpha   90.00
_cell.angle_beta   90.00
_cell.angle_gamma   90.00
#
_symmetry.space_group_name_H-M   'P 1'
#
loop_
_entity.id
_entity.type
_entity.pdbx_description
1 polymer ?
#
loop_
_entity_poly.entity_id
_entity_poly.type
_entity_poly.pdbx_seq_one_letter_code
_entity_poly.pdbx_strand_id
1 'polypeptide(L)' 'MSIPNVVVVGGGAGGLELVTRLGDRLGRKGRALVTLVERGRTHFWKPHLHELAAGTMDLDVHELDYLAQSHWHG' A
#
# COMPACT_ATOMS: atom_id res chain seq x y z
N MET A 1 -6.99 25.67 -11.39
CA MET A 1 -7.56 24.79 -10.35
C MET A 1 -6.42 24.20 -9.56
N SER A 2 -6.50 24.15 -8.23
CA SER A 2 -5.48 23.50 -7.39
C SER A 2 -5.54 21.98 -7.55
N ILE A 3 -4.38 21.34 -7.65
CA ILE A 3 -4.29 19.87 -7.65
C ILE A 3 -4.65 19.36 -6.23
N PRO A 4 -5.62 18.45 -6.08
CA PRO A 4 -5.98 17.90 -4.78
C PRO A 4 -4.84 17.06 -4.18
N ASN A 5 -4.66 17.19 -2.86
CA ASN A 5 -3.74 16.36 -2.08
C ASN A 5 -4.57 15.33 -1.30
N VAL A 6 -4.34 14.05 -1.57
CA VAL A 6 -5.09 12.94 -0.96
C VAL A 6 -4.12 12.11 -0.11
N VAL A 7 -4.34 12.14 1.20
CA VAL A 7 -3.55 11.37 2.17
C VAL A 7 -4.37 10.18 2.66
N VAL A 8 -3.83 8.98 2.50
CA VAL A 8 -4.41 7.74 3.02
C VAL A 8 -3.56 7.26 4.18
N VAL A 9 -4.18 7.08 5.35
CA VAL A 9 -3.51 6.60 6.56
C VAL A 9 -3.91 5.15 6.82
N GLY A 10 -2.93 4.26 6.85
CA GLY A 10 -3.11 2.82 7.01
C GLY A 10 -2.97 2.06 5.69
N GLY A 11 -1.91 1.27 5.55
CA GLY A 11 -1.58 0.43 4.39
C GLY A 11 -2.21 -0.96 4.43
N GLY A 12 -3.34 -1.14 5.12
CA GLY A 12 -4.10 -2.40 5.08
C GLY A 12 -4.64 -2.72 3.67
N ALA A 13 -5.37 -3.83 3.51
CA ALA A 13 -5.86 -4.27 2.19
C ALA A 13 -6.65 -3.17 1.46
N GLY A 14 -7.56 -2.49 2.17
CA GLY A 14 -8.32 -1.38 1.60
C GLY A 14 -7.49 -0.11 1.36
N GLY A 15 -6.49 0.17 2.19
CA GLY A 15 -5.64 1.35 2.05
C GLY A 15 -4.70 1.24 0.86
N LEU A 16 -4.06 0.08 0.71
CA LEU A 16 -3.16 -0.21 -0.41
C LEU A 16 -3.90 -0.24 -1.76
N GLU A 17 -5.07 -0.88 -1.79
CA GLU A 17 -5.92 -0.90 -2.99
C GLU A 17 -6.38 0.52 -3.37
N LEU A 18 -6.77 1.33 -2.40
CA LEU A 18 -7.21 2.70 -2.63
C LEU A 18 -6.10 3.56 -3.22
N VAL A 19 -4.91 3.58 -2.62
CA VAL A 19 -3.81 4.42 -3.12
C VAL A 19 -3.32 3.97 -4.50
N THR A 20 -3.33 2.65 -4.77
CA THR A 20 -2.99 2.10 -6.09
C THR A 20 -3.96 2.62 -7.15
N ARG A 21 -5.28 2.50 -6.91
CA ARG A 21 -6.30 2.97 -7.85
C ARG A 21 -6.29 4.49 -8.04
N LEU A 22 -6.02 5.26 -6.99
CA LEU A 22 -5.91 6.72 -7.06
C LEU A 22 -4.66 7.16 -7.82
N GLY A 23 -3.53 6.51 -7.59
CA GLY A 23 -2.28 6.74 -8.33
C GLY A 23 -2.45 6.50 -9.82
N ASP A 24 -2.97 5.33 -10.21
CA ASP A 24 -3.17 4.97 -11.62
C ASP A 24 -4.17 5.90 -12.34
N ARG A 25 -5.23 6.32 -11.67
CA ARG A 25 -6.30 7.12 -12.28
C ARG A 25 -6.02 8.62 -12.28
N LEU A 26 -5.40 9.14 -11.22
CA LEU A 26 -5.26 10.57 -10.96
C LEU A 26 -3.79 10.98 -10.78
N GLY A 27 -2.99 10.22 -10.02
CA GLY A 27 -1.58 10.49 -9.75
C GLY A 27 -0.73 10.59 -11.02
N ARG A 28 -0.67 9.51 -11.80
CA ARG A 28 0.05 9.45 -13.09
C ARG A 28 -0.37 10.51 -14.10
N LYS A 29 -1.59 11.05 -13.97
CA LYS A 29 -2.14 12.09 -14.85
C LYS A 29 -1.86 13.51 -14.33
N GLY A 30 -1.14 13.67 -13.23
CA GLY A 30 -0.89 14.95 -12.57
C GLY A 30 -2.16 15.61 -12.02
N ARG A 31 -3.23 14.82 -11.78
CA ARG A 31 -4.54 15.32 -11.37
C ARG A 31 -4.80 15.24 -9.87
N ALA A 32 -3.95 14.54 -9.13
CA ALA A 32 -3.93 14.51 -7.67
C ALA A 32 -2.52 14.15 -7.19
N LEU A 33 -2.14 14.64 -6.02
CA LEU A 33 -0.99 14.13 -5.26
C LEU A 33 -1.52 13.10 -4.26
N VAL A 34 -1.11 11.84 -4.38
CA VAL A 34 -1.59 10.73 -3.54
C VAL A 34 -0.45 10.28 -2.63
N THR A 35 -0.69 10.21 -1.32
CA THR A 35 0.32 9.80 -0.34
C THR A 35 -0.25 8.74 0.60
N LEU A 36 0.44 7.60 0.71
CA LEU A 36 0.17 6.58 1.73
C LEU A 36 1.05 6.84 2.96
N VAL A 37 0.45 6.82 4.15
CA VAL A 37 1.16 6.85 5.44
C VAL A 37 0.85 5.57 6.19
N GLU A 38 1.87 4.76 6.45
CA GLU A 38 1.77 3.50 7.21
C GLU A 38 2.95 3.39 8.17
N ARG A 39 2.73 2.76 9.33
CA ARG A 39 3.75 2.49 10.34
C ARG A 39 4.66 1.32 9.93
N GLY A 40 4.07 0.27 9.35
CA GLY A 40 4.79 -0.88 8.81
C GLY A 40 5.49 -0.56 7.49
N ARG A 41 6.61 -1.26 7.22
CA ARG A 41 7.32 -1.14 5.93
C ARG A 41 6.66 -1.97 4.83
N THR A 42 5.80 -2.90 5.22
CA THR A 42 5.23 -3.92 4.36
C THR A 42 3.78 -4.20 4.70
N HIS A 43 3.00 -4.60 3.69
CA HIS A 43 1.64 -5.05 3.91
C HIS A 43 1.63 -6.51 4.37
N PHE A 44 1.25 -6.74 5.62
CA PHE A 44 1.03 -8.09 6.13
C PHE A 44 -0.46 -8.45 6.12
N TRP A 45 -0.79 -9.57 5.47
CA TRP A 45 -2.13 -10.13 5.53
C TRP A 45 -2.28 -10.87 6.87
N LYS A 46 -2.89 -10.19 7.84
CA LYS A 46 -3.21 -10.71 9.18
C LYS A 46 -3.88 -12.10 9.20
N PRO A 47 -4.65 -12.55 8.18
CA PRO A 47 -5.12 -13.94 8.15
C PRO A 47 -4.01 -14.98 8.29
N HIS A 48 -2.78 -14.73 7.83
CA HIS A 48 -1.67 -15.69 7.90
C HIS A 48 -0.89 -15.68 9.23
N LEU A 49 -1.33 -14.91 10.24
CA LEU A 49 -0.67 -14.87 11.55
C LEU A 49 -0.59 -16.25 12.23
N HIS A 50 -1.54 -17.14 11.97
CA HIS A 50 -1.56 -18.49 12.53
C HIS A 50 -0.54 -19.43 11.85
N GLU A 51 -0.30 -19.27 10.55
CA GLU A 51 0.71 -20.02 9.80
C GLU A 51 2.13 -19.54 10.13
N LEU A 52 2.29 -18.23 10.37
CA LEU A 52 3.53 -17.65 10.90
C LEU A 52 3.82 -18.18 12.31
N ALA A 53 2.82 -18.19 13.20
CA ALA A 53 2.98 -18.70 14.57
C ALA A 53 3.25 -20.22 14.61
N ALA A 54 2.78 -20.97 13.60
CA ALA A 54 3.05 -22.39 13.43
C ALA A 54 4.44 -22.69 12.81
N GLY A 55 5.17 -21.65 12.36
CA GLY A 55 6.50 -21.79 11.76
C GLY A 55 6.47 -22.40 10.34
N THR A 56 5.32 -22.39 9.67
CA THR A 56 5.13 -23.00 8.34
C THR A 56 5.21 -21.99 7.19
N MET A 57 5.52 -20.72 7.48
CA MET A 57 5.60 -19.63 6.50
C MET A 57 6.77 -18.71 6.83
N ASP A 58 7.60 -18.41 5.83
CA ASP A 58 8.62 -17.36 5.90
C ASP A 58 7.98 -15.99 5.62
N LEU A 59 8.26 -15.01 6.49
CA LEU A 59 7.78 -13.62 6.40
C LEU A 59 8.13 -12.95 5.07
N ASP A 60 9.22 -13.40 4.46
CA ASP A 60 9.85 -12.78 3.29
C ASP A 60 9.06 -13.01 1.98
N VAL A 61 8.09 -13.95 1.97
CA VAL A 61 7.40 -14.38 0.75
C VAL A 61 6.05 -13.66 0.53
N HIS A 62 5.50 -13.00 1.56
CA HIS A 62 4.14 -12.45 1.50
C HIS A 62 4.02 -10.96 1.86
N GLU A 63 5.15 -10.29 2.00
CA GLU A 63 5.21 -8.86 2.30
C GLU A 63 5.33 -8.02 1.01
N LEU A 64 4.28 -7.24 0.72
CA LEU A 64 4.32 -6.23 -0.34
C LEU A 64 5.03 -4.98 0.18
N ASP A 65 6.14 -4.61 -0.46
CA ASP A 65 6.88 -3.37 -0.17
C ASP A 65 6.12 -2.15 -0.73
N TYR A 66 5.74 -1.24 0.16
CA TYR A 66 4.98 -0.04 -0.19
C TYR A 66 5.74 0.93 -1.11
N LEU A 67 7.08 0.97 -1.05
CA LEU A 67 7.89 1.84 -1.89
C LEU A 67 7.93 1.32 -3.33
N ALA A 68 8.08 0.00 -3.51
CA ALA A 68 7.99 -0.63 -4.83
C ALA A 68 6.61 -0.38 -5.45
N GLN A 69 5.53 -0.55 -4.66
CA GLN A 69 4.17 -0.25 -5.09
C GLN A 69 4.00 1.22 -5.51
N SER A 70 4.53 2.16 -4.73
CA SER A 70 4.49 3.59 -5.07
C SER A 70 5.24 3.89 -6.37
N HIS A 71 6.40 3.26 -6.60
CA HIS A 71 7.16 3.45 -7.83
C HIS A 71 6.36 2.96 -9.05
N TRP A 72 5.63 1.86 -8.91
CA TRP A 72 4.83 1.32 -10.02
C TRP A 72 3.54 2.08 -10.28
N HIS A 73 2.93 2.71 -9.27
CA HIS A 73 1.57 3.26 -9.36
C HIS A 73 1.43 4.77 -9.09
N GLY A 74 2.51 5.44 -8.69
CA GLY A 74 2.55 6.88 -8.40
C GLY A 74 2.34 7.79 -9.60
#